data_AF-A4F822-F1
#
_entry.id   AF-A4F822-F1
#
_cell.length_a   1.000
_cell.length_b   1.000
_cell.length_c   1.000
_cell.angle_alpha   90.00
_cell.angle_beta   90.00
_cell.angle_gamma   90.00
#
_symmetry.space_group_name_H-M   'P 1'
#
loop_
_entity.id
_entity.type
_entity.pdbx_description
1 polymer ?
#
loop_
_entity_poly.entity_id
_entity_poly.type
_entity_poly.pdbx_seq_one_letter_code
_entity_poly.pdbx_strand_id
1 'polypeptide(L)'
;MAHLLGVNQFFADLADYCRRSGLGSPFSGAGRLEGEGLHSWRSEKSITEFYERKVTPDGYGCWYQGGQWLGFFLEHDMGTEPLGRVADKLDRYTTSGDRAFDRFDTARQLGGMVLIWVASRRREQGVRKVLQAKHSPVPVATAARDCGDPDGPAGEVWSVVTAEPARSRRVRLGELPNMIGGTTETGAPIVLSELPASSAAPSFGSDRFRDGLTDEMGQANRQELVLDEVHTTEPDTVDDTPYPAPGRTTQPWWKPLG
;
A
#
# COMPACT_ATOMS: atom_id res chain seq x y z
N MET A 1 -0.53 -12.82 10.54
CA MET A 1 0.91 -12.54 10.72
C MET A 1 1.65 -12.43 9.38
N ALA A 2 1.65 -13.46 8.52
CA ALA A 2 2.35 -13.39 7.22
C ALA A 2 1.90 -12.24 6.29
N HIS A 3 0.63 -11.85 6.34
CA HIS A 3 0.09 -10.72 5.57
C HIS A 3 0.67 -9.37 6.00
N LEU A 4 0.61 -9.06 7.31
CA LEU A 4 1.19 -7.84 7.89
C LEU A 4 2.70 -7.76 7.67
N LEU A 5 3.41 -8.90 7.74
CA LEU A 5 4.83 -8.95 7.43
C LEU A 5 5.10 -8.57 5.97
N GLY A 6 4.27 -9.03 5.02
CA GLY A 6 4.39 -8.67 3.61
C GLY A 6 4.15 -7.19 3.33
N VAL A 7 3.19 -6.58 4.02
CA VAL A 7 2.93 -5.13 3.96
C VAL A 7 4.13 -4.34 4.49
N ASN A 8 4.64 -4.71 5.66
CA ASN A 8 5.81 -4.04 6.25
C ASN A 8 7.05 -4.20 5.35
N GLN A 9 7.25 -5.38 4.77
CA GLN A 9 8.34 -5.61 3.83
C GLN A 9 8.23 -4.71 2.59
N PHE A 10 7.02 -4.52 2.05
CA PHE A 10 6.81 -3.61 0.92
C PHE A 10 7.31 -2.19 1.21
N PHE A 11 6.94 -1.61 2.35
CA PHE A 11 7.39 -0.27 2.73
C PHE A 11 8.88 -0.24 3.10
N ALA A 12 9.41 -1.30 3.72
CA ALA A 12 10.83 -1.44 4.00
C ALA A 12 11.67 -1.49 2.72
N ASP A 13 11.21 -2.18 1.68
CA ASP A 13 11.89 -2.26 0.38
C ASP A 13 11.92 -0.87 -0.31
N LEU A 14 10.83 -0.09 -0.20
CA LEU A 14 10.81 1.29 -0.69
C LEU A 14 11.80 2.17 0.07
N ALA A 15 11.85 2.08 1.40
CA ALA A 15 12.80 2.83 2.21
C ALA A 15 14.26 2.44 1.91
N ASP A 16 14.55 1.15 1.73
CA ASP A 16 15.88 0.67 1.32
C ASP A 16 16.27 1.21 -0.05
N TYR A 17 15.36 1.16 -1.03
CA TYR A 17 15.60 1.74 -2.35
C TYR A 17 15.95 3.23 -2.27
N CYS A 18 15.20 4.03 -1.50
CA CYS A 18 15.50 5.47 -1.33
C CYS A 18 16.94 5.68 -0.84
N ARG A 19 17.33 4.91 0.19
CA ARG A 19 18.68 4.96 0.78
C ARG A 19 19.77 4.54 -0.21
N ARG A 20 19.57 3.44 -0.96
CA ARG A 20 20.56 2.92 -1.91
C ARG A 20 20.73 3.81 -3.14
N SER A 21 19.64 4.42 -3.61
CA SER A 21 19.62 5.26 -4.81
C SER A 21 19.98 6.72 -4.55
N GLY A 22 20.21 7.10 -3.29
CA GLY A 22 20.53 8.48 -2.92
C GLY A 22 19.37 9.45 -3.16
N LEU A 23 18.14 8.95 -3.25
CA LEU A 23 16.95 9.78 -3.19
C LEU A 23 16.95 10.38 -1.78
N GLY A 24 17.06 11.72 -1.70
CA GLY A 24 17.43 12.42 -0.47
C GLY A 24 16.61 12.00 0.75
N SER A 25 17.17 12.18 1.95
CA SER A 25 16.40 11.90 3.18
C SER A 25 15.12 12.74 3.17
N PRO A 26 13.93 12.14 3.36
CA PRO A 26 12.68 12.91 3.44
C PRO A 26 12.67 13.84 4.67
N PHE A 27 13.65 13.72 5.56
CA PHE A 27 13.87 14.59 6.71
C PHE A 27 15.31 15.08 6.71
N SER A 28 15.56 16.22 6.07
CA SER A 28 16.70 17.05 6.44
C SER A 28 16.23 17.96 7.59
N GLY A 29 17.08 18.14 8.61
CA GLY A 29 16.72 18.82 9.87
C GLY A 29 16.36 20.31 9.76
N ALA A 30 16.11 20.83 8.56
CA ALA A 30 15.79 22.22 8.27
C ALA A 30 14.33 22.46 7.84
N GLY A 31 13.46 21.43 7.85
CA GLY A 31 12.03 21.59 7.56
C GLY A 31 11.72 21.89 6.08
N ARG A 32 12.63 21.54 5.17
CA ARG A 32 12.38 21.51 3.73
C ARG A 32 12.31 20.07 3.23
N LEU A 33 11.36 19.81 2.32
CA LEU A 33 11.30 18.62 1.49
C LEU A 33 12.53 18.60 0.57
N GLU A 34 13.68 18.12 1.04
CA GLU A 34 14.94 18.14 0.29
C GLU A 34 15.27 16.78 -0.36
N GLY A 35 14.33 15.84 -0.33
CA GLY A 35 14.52 14.48 -0.83
C GLY A 35 13.38 13.98 -1.72
N GLU A 36 13.72 13.01 -2.56
CA GLU A 36 12.76 12.20 -3.29
C GLU A 36 12.59 10.85 -2.58
N GLY A 37 11.57 10.08 -2.95
CA GLY A 37 11.30 8.76 -2.42
C GLY A 37 10.04 8.69 -1.56
N LEU A 38 10.00 7.71 -0.66
CA LEU A 38 8.89 7.47 0.26
C LEU A 38 8.89 8.55 1.34
N HIS A 39 7.90 9.43 1.29
CA HIS A 39 7.77 10.58 2.20
C HIS A 39 7.02 10.23 3.49
N SER A 40 5.94 9.47 3.36
CA SER A 40 5.15 8.99 4.50
C SER A 40 4.52 7.65 4.18
N TRP A 41 4.18 6.90 5.22
CA TRP A 41 3.33 5.72 5.12
C TRP A 41 2.46 5.58 6.35
N ARG A 42 1.39 4.78 6.27
CA ARG A 42 0.42 4.51 7.33
C ARG A 42 0.07 3.03 7.34
N SER A 43 -0.08 2.45 8.52
CA SER A 43 -0.58 1.08 8.69
C SER A 43 -2.05 0.93 8.29
N GLU A 44 -2.51 -0.30 8.04
CA GLU A 44 -3.92 -0.66 7.84
C GLU A 44 -4.82 0.01 8.89
N LYS A 45 -4.44 -0.06 10.16
CA LYS A 45 -5.22 0.50 11.27
C LYS A 45 -5.37 2.01 11.14
N SER A 46 -4.24 2.72 11.00
CA SER A 46 -4.20 4.18 10.92
C SER A 46 -4.99 4.69 9.71
N ILE A 47 -4.82 4.08 8.54
CA ILE A 47 -5.53 4.52 7.33
C ILE A 47 -7.02 4.15 7.36
N THR A 48 -7.37 2.99 7.92
CA THR A 48 -8.76 2.57 8.09
C THR A 48 -9.50 3.49 9.05
N GLU A 49 -8.87 3.90 10.15
CA GLU A 49 -9.42 4.85 11.11
C GLU A 49 -9.57 6.24 10.50
N PHE A 50 -8.57 6.70 9.73
CA PHE A 50 -8.61 7.99 9.03
C PHE A 50 -9.82 8.09 8.07
N TYR A 51 -10.13 7.04 7.32
CA TYR A 51 -11.29 6.99 6.43
C TYR A 51 -12.58 6.49 7.10
N GLU A 52 -12.65 6.49 8.44
CA GLU A 52 -13.82 6.03 9.22
C GLU A 52 -14.33 4.64 8.78
N ARG A 53 -13.40 3.76 8.40
CA ARG A 53 -13.66 2.38 7.92
C ARG A 53 -14.46 2.28 6.62
N LYS A 54 -14.63 3.38 5.87
CA LYS A 54 -15.25 3.39 4.53
C LYS A 54 -14.39 2.59 3.54
N VAL A 55 -13.08 2.77 3.62
CA VAL A 55 -12.08 1.92 2.97
C VAL A 55 -11.20 1.25 4.03
N THR A 56 -10.69 0.06 3.71
CA THR A 56 -9.83 -0.73 4.61
C THR A 56 -8.61 -1.26 3.85
N PRO A 57 -7.71 -0.36 3.37
CA PRO A 57 -6.48 -0.78 2.72
C PRO A 57 -5.52 -1.45 3.69
N ASP A 58 -4.64 -2.31 3.17
CA ASP A 58 -3.57 -2.92 3.97
C ASP A 58 -2.51 -1.90 4.40
N GLY A 59 -2.41 -0.77 3.69
CA GLY A 59 -1.60 0.37 4.08
C GLY A 59 -1.77 1.54 3.12
N TYR A 60 -1.12 2.66 3.42
CA TYR A 60 -1.07 3.82 2.55
C TYR A 60 0.34 4.39 2.51
N GLY A 61 0.78 4.86 1.35
CA GLY A 61 2.07 5.51 1.17
C GLY A 61 1.94 6.79 0.36
N CYS A 62 2.89 7.69 0.59
CA CYS A 62 3.08 8.89 -0.20
C CYS A 62 4.50 8.90 -0.76
N TRP A 63 4.61 8.87 -2.09
CA TRP A 63 5.87 8.88 -2.83
C TRP A 63 6.05 10.23 -3.52
N TYR A 64 7.27 10.76 -3.53
CA TYR A 64 7.61 11.99 -4.26
C TYR A 64 8.84 11.77 -5.13
N GLN A 65 8.74 11.96 -6.43
CA GLN A 65 9.89 11.81 -7.34
C GLN A 65 9.67 12.60 -8.61
N GLY A 66 10.73 13.21 -9.15
CA GLY A 66 10.65 13.97 -10.40
C GLY A 66 9.69 15.16 -10.34
N GLY A 67 9.50 15.74 -9.16
CA GLY A 67 8.56 16.85 -8.94
C GLY A 67 7.09 16.45 -8.83
N GLN A 68 6.77 15.15 -8.79
CA GLN A 68 5.39 14.65 -8.71
C GLN A 68 5.15 13.86 -7.42
N TRP A 69 4.01 14.14 -6.79
CA TRP A 69 3.52 13.37 -5.64
C TRP A 69 2.66 12.19 -6.09
N LEU A 70 2.69 11.10 -5.35
CA LEU A 70 1.84 9.94 -5.56
C LEU A 70 1.37 9.41 -4.21
N GLY A 71 0.12 9.71 -3.87
CA GLY A 71 -0.59 9.00 -2.81
C GLY A 71 -1.08 7.66 -3.32
N PHE A 72 -0.90 6.61 -2.54
CA PHE A 72 -1.37 5.28 -2.91
C PHE A 72 -1.85 4.46 -1.72
N PHE A 73 -2.95 3.75 -1.92
CA PHE A 73 -3.42 2.67 -1.06
C PHE A 73 -2.78 1.36 -1.51
N LEU A 74 -2.29 0.57 -0.57
CA LEU A 74 -1.71 -0.75 -0.83
C LEU A 74 -2.73 -1.84 -0.51
N GLU A 75 -2.89 -2.77 -1.46
CA GLU A 75 -3.57 -4.04 -1.29
C GLU A 75 -2.54 -5.16 -1.54
N HIS A 76 -2.15 -5.88 -0.49
CA HIS A 76 -1.16 -6.93 -0.53
C HIS A 76 -1.84 -8.30 -0.73
N ASP A 77 -2.03 -8.72 -1.98
CA ASP A 77 -2.67 -10.01 -2.28
C ASP A 77 -1.70 -11.18 -2.05
N MET A 78 -1.98 -11.99 -1.02
CA MET A 78 -1.29 -13.27 -0.78
C MET A 78 -1.74 -14.38 -1.73
N GLY A 79 -2.77 -14.14 -2.56
CA GLY A 79 -3.32 -15.13 -3.50
C GLY A 79 -4.24 -16.17 -2.86
N THR A 80 -4.60 -15.99 -1.59
CA THR A 80 -5.46 -16.90 -0.82
C THR A 80 -6.95 -16.66 -1.04
N GLU A 81 -7.34 -15.47 -1.50
CA GLU A 81 -8.73 -15.13 -1.74
C GLU A 81 -9.15 -15.34 -3.22
N PRO A 82 -10.44 -15.58 -3.50
CA PRO A 82 -10.94 -15.61 -4.88
C PRO A 82 -10.73 -14.27 -5.60
N LEU A 83 -10.47 -14.32 -6.92
CA LEU A 83 -10.24 -13.10 -7.73
C LEU A 83 -11.41 -12.11 -7.69
N GLY A 84 -12.65 -12.60 -7.64
CA GLY A 84 -13.84 -11.76 -7.50
C GLY A 84 -13.82 -10.95 -6.21
N ARG A 85 -13.34 -11.53 -5.10
CA ARG A 85 -13.24 -10.85 -3.81
C ARG A 85 -12.22 -9.70 -3.84
N VAL A 86 -11.10 -9.86 -4.55
CA VAL A 86 -10.14 -8.78 -4.79
C VAL A 86 -10.81 -7.61 -5.52
N ALA A 87 -11.62 -7.91 -6.53
CA ALA A 87 -12.35 -6.89 -7.28
C ALA A 87 -13.49 -6.27 -6.46
N ASP A 88 -14.12 -7.00 -5.57
CA ASP A 88 -15.19 -6.49 -4.69
C ASP A 88 -14.66 -5.57 -3.60
N LYS A 89 -13.40 -5.74 -3.18
CA LYS A 89 -12.73 -4.75 -2.32
C LYS A 89 -12.69 -3.37 -2.98
N LEU A 90 -12.50 -3.30 -4.30
CA LEU A 90 -12.50 -2.03 -5.03
C LEU A 90 -13.86 -1.32 -5.02
N ASP A 91 -14.98 -2.01 -4.83
CA ASP A 91 -16.30 -1.35 -4.73
C ASP A 91 -16.37 -0.40 -3.54
N ARG A 92 -15.59 -0.68 -2.48
CA ARG A 92 -15.51 0.20 -1.30
C ARG A 92 -14.81 1.53 -1.61
N TYR A 93 -13.94 1.54 -2.62
CA TYR A 93 -13.28 2.77 -3.08
C TYR A 93 -14.18 3.60 -3.99
N THR A 94 -15.28 3.05 -4.49
CA THR A 94 -16.21 3.76 -5.37
C THR A 94 -17.52 4.11 -4.66
N THR A 95 -18.03 3.25 -3.79
CA THR A 95 -19.40 3.33 -3.28
C THR A 95 -19.42 3.61 -1.78
N SER A 96 -20.29 4.52 -1.34
CA SER A 96 -20.46 4.84 0.09
C SER A 96 -21.39 3.87 0.84
N GLY A 97 -21.85 2.78 0.22
CA GLY A 97 -22.77 1.79 0.81
C GLY A 97 -24.21 2.27 1.05
N ASP A 98 -24.43 3.58 1.05
CA ASP A 98 -25.75 4.21 1.18
C ASP A 98 -26.35 4.49 -0.20
N ARG A 99 -27.61 4.10 -0.40
CA ARG A 99 -28.36 4.31 -1.66
C ARG A 99 -28.68 5.79 -1.93
N ALA A 100 -28.54 6.65 -0.92
CA ALA A 100 -28.73 8.09 -1.06
C ALA A 100 -27.49 8.85 -1.56
N PHE A 101 -26.30 8.23 -1.54
CA PHE A 101 -25.04 8.87 -1.94
C PHE A 101 -24.65 8.52 -3.39
N ASP A 102 -23.98 9.46 -4.07
CA ASP A 102 -23.46 9.25 -5.42
C ASP A 102 -22.36 8.18 -5.38
N ARG A 103 -22.38 7.28 -6.37
CA ARG A 103 -21.43 6.17 -6.58
C ARG A 103 -19.99 6.61 -6.84
N PHE A 104 -19.70 7.91 -6.76
CA PHE A 104 -18.38 8.51 -6.93
C PHE A 104 -17.98 9.40 -5.76
N ASP A 105 -18.85 9.62 -4.76
CA ASP A 105 -18.54 10.52 -3.65
C ASP A 105 -17.35 10.03 -2.83
N THR A 106 -17.29 8.74 -2.53
CA THR A 106 -16.11 8.15 -1.89
C THR A 106 -14.87 8.37 -2.74
N ALA A 107 -14.94 8.09 -4.05
CA ALA A 107 -13.80 8.16 -4.95
C ALA A 107 -13.19 9.57 -5.05
N ARG A 108 -14.02 10.62 -5.07
CA ARG A 108 -13.55 12.03 -5.11
C ARG A 108 -12.71 12.42 -3.89
N GLN A 109 -12.98 11.81 -2.74
CA GLN A 109 -12.37 12.16 -1.47
C GLN A 109 -11.07 11.38 -1.20
N LEU A 110 -10.74 10.41 -2.05
CA LEU A 110 -9.55 9.58 -1.89
C LEU A 110 -8.27 10.36 -2.22
N GLY A 111 -7.32 10.35 -1.29
CA GLY A 111 -6.00 10.94 -1.46
C GLY A 111 -5.01 10.11 -2.29
N GLY A 112 -5.45 9.11 -3.07
CA GLY A 112 -4.52 8.22 -3.75
C GLY A 112 -5.12 7.22 -4.74
N MET A 113 -4.26 6.63 -5.55
CA MET A 113 -4.60 5.47 -6.39
C MET A 113 -4.50 4.16 -5.61
N VAL A 114 -4.95 3.04 -6.18
CA VAL A 114 -4.78 1.71 -5.56
C VAL A 114 -3.63 0.94 -6.22
N LEU A 115 -2.70 0.43 -5.42
CA LEU A 115 -1.64 -0.50 -5.82
C LEU A 115 -1.97 -1.89 -5.32
N ILE A 116 -2.05 -2.86 -6.23
CA ILE A 116 -2.27 -4.26 -5.88
C ILE A 116 -0.97 -5.03 -6.09
N TRP A 117 -0.36 -5.45 -4.98
CA TRP A 117 0.89 -6.20 -4.95
C TRP A 117 0.58 -7.69 -4.81
N VAL A 118 0.65 -8.43 -5.93
CA VAL A 118 0.20 -9.83 -5.99
C VAL A 118 1.35 -10.84 -5.90
N ALA A 119 1.00 -12.07 -5.50
CA ALA A 119 1.97 -13.15 -5.30
C ALA A 119 2.72 -13.60 -6.56
N SER A 120 2.07 -13.57 -7.72
CA SER A 120 2.67 -14.08 -8.97
C SER A 120 2.08 -13.45 -10.22
N ARG A 121 2.82 -13.50 -11.33
CA ARG A 121 2.35 -13.05 -12.65
C ARG A 121 1.06 -13.73 -13.09
N ARG A 122 0.90 -15.04 -12.79
CA ARG A 122 -0.34 -15.77 -13.09
C ARG A 122 -1.53 -15.18 -12.33
N ARG A 123 -1.34 -14.89 -11.04
CA ARG A 123 -2.35 -14.27 -10.19
C ARG A 123 -2.69 -12.87 -10.70
N GLU A 124 -1.67 -12.11 -11.10
CA GLU A 124 -1.82 -10.77 -11.65
C GLU A 124 -2.69 -10.74 -12.90
N GLN A 125 -2.45 -11.63 -13.86
CA GLN A 125 -3.26 -11.74 -15.08
C GLN A 125 -4.73 -11.96 -14.76
N GLY A 126 -5.02 -12.83 -13.79
CA GLY A 126 -6.38 -13.08 -13.31
C GLY A 126 -7.02 -11.84 -12.69
N VAL A 127 -6.31 -11.15 -11.80
CA VAL A 127 -6.78 -9.91 -11.17
C VAL A 127 -7.05 -8.86 -12.23
N ARG A 128 -6.09 -8.58 -13.12
CA ARG A 128 -6.23 -7.57 -14.19
C ARG A 128 -7.45 -7.83 -15.07
N LYS A 129 -7.73 -9.08 -15.43
CA LYS A 129 -8.91 -9.44 -16.24
C LYS A 129 -10.22 -9.05 -15.54
N VAL A 130 -10.36 -9.34 -14.25
CA VAL A 130 -11.57 -9.00 -13.48
C VAL A 130 -11.68 -7.49 -13.30
N LEU A 131 -10.56 -6.81 -13.04
CA LEU A 131 -10.55 -5.36 -12.85
C LEU A 131 -10.88 -4.58 -14.12
N GLN A 132 -10.36 -5.00 -15.27
CA GLN A 132 -10.69 -4.39 -16.57
C GLN A 132 -12.18 -4.51 -16.89
N ALA A 133 -12.82 -5.63 -16.52
CA ALA A 133 -14.26 -5.80 -16.73
C ALA A 133 -15.13 -4.91 -15.82
N LYS A 134 -14.59 -4.47 -14.67
CA LYS A 134 -15.33 -3.74 -13.65
C LYS A 134 -15.33 -2.22 -13.84
N HIS A 135 -14.35 -1.68 -14.58
CA HIS A 135 -14.19 -0.25 -14.85
C HIS A 135 -14.25 0.63 -13.58
N SER A 136 -13.22 0.53 -12.75
CA SER A 136 -13.06 1.39 -11.56
C SER A 136 -12.75 2.85 -11.97
N PRO A 137 -13.45 3.85 -11.39
CA PRO A 137 -13.09 5.27 -11.52
C PRO A 137 -11.79 5.61 -10.77
N VAL A 138 -11.44 4.81 -9.74
CA VAL A 138 -10.16 4.97 -9.02
C VAL A 138 -9.07 4.28 -9.82
N PRO A 139 -7.98 4.97 -10.20
CA PRO A 139 -6.88 4.35 -10.91
C PRO A 139 -6.28 3.21 -10.11
N VAL A 140 -5.97 2.11 -10.79
CA VAL A 140 -5.37 0.92 -10.18
C VAL A 140 -4.12 0.55 -10.96
N ALA A 141 -3.03 0.24 -10.27
CA ALA A 141 -1.89 -0.46 -10.85
C ALA A 141 -1.65 -1.79 -10.16
N THR A 142 -1.17 -2.77 -10.91
CA THR A 142 -0.82 -4.09 -10.40
C THR A 142 0.65 -4.35 -10.62
N ALA A 143 1.26 -5.10 -9.70
CA ALA A 143 2.59 -5.66 -9.88
C ALA A 143 2.68 -7.03 -9.21
N ALA A 144 3.48 -7.91 -9.77
CA ALA A 144 3.71 -9.25 -9.24
C ALA A 144 5.08 -9.36 -8.58
N ARG A 145 5.12 -9.97 -7.39
CA ARG A 145 6.36 -10.18 -6.62
C ARG A 145 7.43 -10.98 -7.36
N ASP A 146 7.00 -11.90 -8.23
CA ASP A 146 7.87 -12.75 -9.04
C ASP A 146 8.31 -12.11 -10.38
N CYS A 147 8.05 -10.82 -10.60
CA CYS A 147 8.63 -10.07 -11.71
C CYS A 147 10.16 -9.90 -11.55
N GLY A 148 10.67 -9.85 -10.32
CA GLY A 148 12.10 -9.98 -10.03
C GLY A 148 12.96 -8.74 -10.31
N ASP A 149 12.39 -7.53 -10.20
CA ASP A 149 13.18 -6.29 -10.30
C ASP A 149 14.04 -6.09 -9.03
N PRO A 150 15.35 -5.79 -9.14
CA PRO A 150 16.24 -5.60 -7.99
C PRO A 150 15.89 -4.38 -7.12
N ASP A 151 15.14 -3.43 -7.66
CA ASP A 151 14.60 -2.26 -6.93
C ASP A 151 13.24 -2.57 -6.29
N GLY A 152 12.77 -3.82 -6.39
CA GLY A 152 11.55 -4.31 -5.77
C GLY A 152 10.32 -3.47 -6.15
N PRO A 153 9.51 -3.01 -5.20
CA PRO A 153 8.33 -2.19 -5.48
C PRO A 153 8.63 -0.78 -6.00
N ALA A 154 9.87 -0.30 -5.95
CA ALA A 154 10.25 0.96 -6.62
C ALA A 154 10.62 0.75 -8.11
N GLY A 155 10.91 -0.50 -8.49
CA GLY A 155 11.35 -0.91 -9.81
C GLY A 155 10.28 -0.87 -10.90
N GLU A 156 10.65 -1.29 -12.11
CA GLU A 156 9.80 -1.29 -13.30
C GLU A 156 8.83 -2.48 -13.31
N VAL A 157 7.99 -2.55 -12.28
CA VAL A 157 7.09 -3.70 -12.04
C VAL A 157 5.61 -3.33 -12.15
N TRP A 158 5.28 -2.05 -12.12
CA TRP A 158 3.89 -1.58 -12.06
C TRP A 158 3.28 -1.41 -13.44
N SER A 159 2.05 -1.87 -13.61
CA SER A 159 1.26 -1.62 -14.81
C SER A 159 -0.13 -1.13 -14.43
N VAL A 160 -0.53 0.02 -14.96
CA VAL A 160 -1.89 0.55 -14.77
C VAL A 160 -2.91 -0.40 -15.42
N VAL A 161 -4.00 -0.67 -14.71
CA VAL A 161 -5.15 -1.41 -15.22
C VAL A 161 -5.97 -0.45 -16.08
N THR A 162 -5.84 -0.58 -17.39
CA THR A 162 -6.50 0.28 -18.37
C THR A 162 -6.79 -0.50 -19.64
N ALA A 163 -7.73 0.00 -20.44
CA ALA A 163 -8.00 -0.50 -21.79
C ALA A 163 -7.00 0.07 -22.83
N GLU A 164 -6.30 1.15 -22.50
CA GLU A 164 -5.31 1.79 -23.39
C GLU A 164 -3.96 1.05 -23.36
N PRO A 165 -3.55 0.33 -24.44
CA PRO A 165 -2.34 -0.49 -24.39
C PRO A 165 -1.06 0.29 -24.09
N ALA A 166 -0.96 1.53 -24.59
CA ALA A 166 0.18 2.42 -24.36
C ALA A 166 0.38 2.76 -22.88
N ARG A 167 -0.70 2.78 -22.10
CA ARG A 167 -0.68 3.03 -20.65
C ARG A 167 -0.52 1.77 -19.80
N SER A 168 -0.69 0.60 -20.41
CA SER A 168 -0.58 -0.70 -19.73
C SER A 168 0.85 -1.26 -19.70
N ARG A 169 1.87 -0.52 -20.11
CA ARG A 169 3.28 -0.94 -20.00
C ARG A 169 3.74 -1.00 -18.54
N ARG A 170 4.85 -1.70 -18.29
CA ARG A 170 5.51 -1.69 -16.98
C ARG A 170 6.27 -0.37 -16.81
N VAL A 171 6.18 0.21 -15.62
CA VAL A 171 6.84 1.47 -15.25
C VAL A 171 7.31 1.41 -13.80
N ARG A 172 8.20 2.33 -13.43
CA ARG A 172 8.61 2.54 -12.05
C ARG A 172 7.50 3.15 -11.21
N LEU A 173 7.58 3.02 -9.89
CA LEU A 173 6.59 3.61 -8.97
C LEU A 173 6.43 5.13 -9.21
N GLY A 174 7.55 5.86 -9.31
CA GLY A 174 7.56 7.30 -9.54
C GLY A 174 7.03 7.75 -10.90
N GLU A 175 6.83 6.83 -11.86
CA GLU A 175 6.31 7.14 -13.19
C GLU A 175 4.78 6.95 -13.28
N LEU A 176 4.16 6.30 -12.29
CA LEU A 176 2.71 6.07 -12.26
C LEU A 176 1.85 7.33 -12.40
N PRO A 177 2.21 8.51 -11.82
CA PRO A 177 1.47 9.75 -12.04
C PRO A 177 1.26 10.03 -13.53
N ASN A 178 2.28 9.86 -14.37
CA ASN A 178 2.19 10.11 -15.81
C ASN A 178 1.30 9.09 -16.53
N MET A 179 1.17 7.89 -15.99
CA MET A 179 0.34 6.83 -16.56
C MET A 179 -1.16 7.02 -16.26
N ILE A 180 -1.49 7.71 -15.17
CA ILE A 180 -2.87 7.96 -14.74
C ILE A 180 -3.39 9.37 -15.07
N GLY A 181 -2.60 10.18 -15.79
CA GLY A 181 -2.98 11.54 -16.19
C GLY A 181 -2.56 12.64 -15.22
N GLY A 182 -1.71 12.32 -14.25
CA GLY A 182 -1.16 13.23 -13.26
C GLY A 182 -1.83 13.12 -11.89
N THR A 183 -1.21 13.80 -10.94
CA THR A 183 -1.61 13.88 -9.54
C THR A 183 -1.57 15.34 -9.10
N THR A 184 -2.37 15.66 -8.09
CA THR A 184 -2.33 16.97 -7.42
C THR A 184 -1.05 17.12 -6.61
N GLU A 185 -0.81 18.31 -6.08
CA GLU A 185 0.26 18.58 -5.12
C GLU A 185 0.16 17.79 -3.80
N THR A 186 -1.00 17.17 -3.54
CA THR A 186 -1.23 16.28 -2.39
C THR A 186 -1.04 14.81 -2.73
N GLY A 187 -0.76 14.48 -4.00
CA GLY A 187 -0.59 13.12 -4.49
C GLY A 187 -1.88 12.41 -4.92
N ALA A 188 -3.03 13.07 -4.84
CA ALA A 188 -4.31 12.52 -5.29
C ALA A 188 -4.39 12.50 -6.82
N PRO A 189 -4.86 11.41 -7.47
CA PRO A 189 -5.04 11.39 -8.92
C PRO A 189 -6.01 12.47 -9.41
N ILE A 190 -5.61 13.25 -10.43
CA ILE A 190 -6.42 14.35 -10.96
C ILE A 190 -7.79 13.86 -11.45
N VAL A 191 -7.81 12.68 -12.08
CA VAL A 191 -9.04 12.07 -12.62
C VAL A 191 -10.15 11.87 -11.55
N LEU A 192 -9.79 11.75 -10.27
CA LEU A 192 -10.78 11.63 -9.19
C LEU A 192 -11.55 12.93 -8.99
N SER A 193 -10.89 14.08 -9.09
CA SER A 193 -11.52 15.40 -9.00
C SER A 193 -12.40 15.72 -10.21
N GLU A 194 -12.15 15.09 -11.35
CA GLU A 194 -12.89 15.29 -12.60
C GLU A 194 -14.14 14.38 -12.70
N LEU A 195 -14.39 13.51 -11.72
CA LEU A 195 -15.54 12.61 -11.75
C LEU A 195 -16.87 13.38 -11.74
N PRO A 196 -17.90 12.97 -12.51
CA PRO A 196 -19.13 13.77 -12.75
C PRO A 196 -19.93 14.05 -11.48
N ALA A 197 -20.00 15.31 -11.02
CA ALA A 197 -20.67 15.67 -9.77
C ALA A 197 -22.13 15.18 -9.68
N SER A 198 -22.56 14.82 -8.48
CA SER A 198 -23.95 14.42 -8.20
C SER A 198 -24.94 15.51 -8.61
N SER A 199 -26.02 15.14 -9.29
CA SER A 199 -27.16 16.03 -9.56
C SER A 199 -28.14 16.13 -8.38
N ALA A 200 -27.93 15.35 -7.31
CA ALA A 200 -28.77 15.39 -6.12
C ALA A 200 -28.42 16.61 -5.25
N ALA A 201 -29.43 17.39 -4.88
CA ALA A 201 -29.27 18.48 -3.92
C ALA A 201 -28.68 17.96 -2.61
N PRO A 202 -27.78 18.71 -1.95
CA PRO A 202 -27.11 18.26 -0.73
C PRO A 202 -28.12 18.04 0.39
N SER A 203 -28.46 16.78 0.67
CA SER A 203 -29.21 16.44 1.89
C SER A 203 -28.24 16.25 3.04
N PHE A 204 -28.41 17.09 4.06
CA PHE A 204 -27.67 17.17 5.32
C PHE A 204 -27.26 15.81 5.90
N GLY A 205 -25.96 15.64 6.12
CA GLY A 205 -25.39 14.44 6.75
C GLY A 205 -23.89 14.30 6.51
N SER A 206 -23.09 15.09 7.25
CA SER A 206 -21.60 15.13 7.29
C SER A 206 -20.88 16.09 6.33
N ASP A 207 -21.04 17.40 6.58
CA ASP A 207 -20.22 18.50 6.03
C ASP A 207 -18.70 18.39 6.29
N ARG A 208 -18.24 17.41 7.09
CA ARG A 208 -16.81 17.22 7.40
C ARG A 208 -15.99 16.61 6.25
N PHE A 209 -16.63 15.91 5.30
CA PHE A 209 -15.95 15.08 4.30
C PHE A 209 -15.68 15.77 2.94
N ARG A 210 -16.24 16.97 2.70
CA ARG A 210 -16.32 17.54 1.34
C ARG A 210 -15.00 18.07 0.76
N ASP A 211 -14.11 18.55 1.63
CA ASP A 211 -12.74 19.02 1.30
C ASP A 211 -11.74 18.66 2.43
N GLY A 212 -12.21 18.54 3.68
CA GLY A 212 -11.36 18.35 4.85
C GLY A 212 -10.46 17.11 4.83
N LEU A 213 -10.93 15.94 4.37
CA LEU A 213 -10.09 14.72 4.39
C LEU A 213 -8.97 14.76 3.36
N THR A 214 -9.20 15.31 2.17
CA THR A 214 -8.17 15.40 1.14
C THR A 214 -7.15 16.47 1.51
N ASP A 215 -7.60 17.57 2.13
CA ASP A 215 -6.72 18.61 2.69
C ASP A 215 -5.93 18.10 3.90
N GLU A 216 -6.55 17.36 4.82
CA GLU A 216 -5.89 16.73 5.96
C GLU A 216 -4.89 15.66 5.51
N MET A 217 -5.25 14.83 4.53
CA MET A 217 -4.34 13.84 3.95
C MET A 217 -3.20 14.55 3.22
N GLY A 218 -3.49 15.62 2.48
CA GLY A 218 -2.49 16.45 1.81
C GLY A 218 -1.56 17.15 2.79
N GLN A 219 -2.08 17.66 3.89
CA GLN A 219 -1.27 18.23 4.97
C GLN A 219 -0.42 17.16 5.64
N ALA A 220 -0.97 15.97 5.91
CA ALA A 220 -0.21 14.87 6.49
C ALA A 220 0.89 14.35 5.53
N ASN A 221 0.60 14.25 4.24
CA ASN A 221 1.59 13.92 3.21
C ASN A 221 2.73 14.95 3.18
N ARG A 222 2.44 16.21 3.53
CA ARG A 222 3.40 17.32 3.55
C ARG A 222 4.12 17.55 4.89
N GLN A 223 3.54 17.14 6.02
CA GLN A 223 3.99 17.61 7.33
C GLN A 223 4.63 16.56 8.25
N GLU A 224 4.40 15.25 8.12
CA GLU A 224 4.99 14.31 9.09
C GLU A 224 5.02 12.84 8.62
N LEU A 225 6.13 12.16 8.90
CA LEU A 225 6.18 10.72 9.01
C LEU A 225 5.31 10.30 10.21
N VAL A 226 4.12 9.74 9.97
CA VAL A 226 3.53 8.83 10.94
C VAL A 226 4.23 7.49 10.75
N LEU A 227 5.44 7.36 11.31
CA LEU A 227 6.02 6.04 11.53
C LEU A 227 5.17 5.38 12.61
N ASP A 228 4.09 4.71 12.23
CA ASP A 228 3.55 3.65 13.08
C ASP A 228 4.71 2.69 13.33
N GLU A 229 5.05 2.45 14.59
CA GLU A 229 6.16 1.58 15.00
C GLU A 229 6.20 0.34 14.11
N VAL A 230 7.29 0.17 13.37
CA VAL A 230 7.60 -1.12 12.76
C VAL A 230 7.72 -2.09 13.93
N HIS A 231 6.67 -2.86 14.19
CA HIS A 231 6.79 -4.06 15.00
C HIS A 231 7.64 -5.03 14.20
N THR A 232 8.97 -4.86 14.29
CA THR A 232 9.87 -6.00 14.19
C THR A 232 9.45 -6.91 15.31
N THR A 233 8.75 -8.00 14.98
CA THR A 233 8.76 -9.16 15.86
C THR A 233 10.22 -9.49 16.04
N GLU A 234 10.78 -9.17 17.20
CA GLU A 234 12.05 -9.76 17.63
C GLU A 234 11.89 -11.27 17.38
N PRO A 235 12.87 -11.94 16.75
CA PRO A 235 12.83 -13.38 16.68
C PRO A 235 12.67 -13.86 18.12
N ASP A 236 11.64 -14.68 18.37
CA ASP A 236 11.45 -15.35 19.65
C ASP A 236 12.84 -15.74 20.15
N THR A 237 13.27 -15.14 21.27
CA THR A 237 14.49 -15.54 21.94
C THR A 237 14.35 -17.04 22.12
N VAL A 238 15.12 -17.80 21.34
CA VAL A 238 15.24 -19.23 21.51
C VAL A 238 15.66 -19.39 22.95
N ASP A 239 14.73 -19.89 23.77
CA ASP A 239 15.01 -20.26 25.14
C ASP A 239 16.09 -21.33 25.06
N ASP A 240 17.32 -20.93 25.32
CA ASP A 240 18.51 -21.77 25.38
C ASP A 240 18.49 -22.58 26.69
N THR A 241 17.31 -23.05 27.10
CA THR A 241 17.17 -24.05 28.16
C THR A 241 17.64 -25.39 27.59
N PRO A 242 18.72 -25.98 28.14
CA PRO A 242 19.19 -27.27 27.67
C PRO A 242 18.11 -28.31 27.98
N TYR A 243 17.59 -28.95 26.94
CA TYR A 243 16.79 -30.17 27.07
C TYR A 243 17.56 -31.17 27.95
N PRO A 244 17.00 -31.67 29.06
CA PRO A 244 17.69 -32.65 29.89
C PRO A 244 17.89 -33.94 29.08
N ALA A 245 19.14 -34.39 28.99
CA ALA A 245 19.51 -35.63 28.32
C ALA A 245 18.74 -36.82 28.90
N PRO A 246 18.29 -37.78 28.08
CA PRO A 246 17.61 -38.97 28.57
C PRO A 246 18.53 -39.76 29.49
N GLY A 247 18.04 -40.02 30.71
CA GLY A 247 18.77 -40.68 31.78
C GLY A 247 19.34 -42.03 31.35
N ARG A 248 20.66 -42.17 31.45
CA ARG A 248 21.32 -43.48 31.34
C ARG A 248 21.07 -44.26 32.63
N THR A 249 20.31 -45.34 32.48
CA THR A 249 20.21 -46.45 33.42
C THR A 249 21.60 -46.94 33.81
N THR A 250 21.88 -46.94 35.11
CA THR A 250 23.08 -47.51 35.71
C THR A 250 23.10 -49.03 35.54
N GLN A 251 24.19 -49.58 35.01
CA GLN A 251 24.66 -50.92 35.35
C GLN A 251 26.18 -50.95 35.55
N PRO A 252 26.69 -51.81 36.46
CA PRO A 252 27.94 -51.55 37.18
C PRO A 252 28.99 -52.64 36.94
N TRP A 253 30.14 -52.30 36.36
CA TRP A 253 31.42 -52.98 36.65
C TRP A 253 32.59 -52.37 35.87
N TRP A 254 33.64 -51.95 36.60
CA TRP A 254 35.04 -52.38 36.51
C TRP A 254 35.90 -51.31 37.20
N LYS A 255 36.71 -51.72 38.20
CA LYS A 255 37.82 -50.93 38.73
C LYS A 255 39.13 -51.43 38.10
N PRO A 256 40.12 -50.54 37.94
CA PRO A 256 41.48 -50.92 38.24
C PRO A 256 42.15 -49.97 39.25
N LEU A 257 42.63 -50.61 40.32
CA LEU A 257 43.87 -50.44 41.08
C LEU A 257 44.55 -49.04 41.14
N GLY A 258 44.64 -48.56 42.38
CA GLY A 258 45.56 -47.59 42.95
C GLY A 258 45.40 -47.61 44.45
#